data_AF-A0A4Y1ZAF6-F1
#
_entry.id   AF-A0A4Y1ZAF6-F1
#
_cell.length_a   1.000
_cell.length_b   1.000
_cell.length_c   1.000
_cell.angle_alpha   90.00
_cell.angle_beta   90.00
_cell.angle_gamma   90.00
#
_symmetry.space_group_name_H-M   'P 1'
#
loop_
_entity.id
_entity.type
_entity.pdbx_description
1 polymer ?
#
loop_
_entity_poly.entity_id
_entity_poly.type
_entity_poly.pdbx_seq_one_letter_code
_entity_poly.pdbx_strand_id
1 'polypeptide(L)' 'MRAGEESIGFFTKLAAEKLGITKNKLRHLTMALEKHGYQFTRNKSNQRIYFQENLEMIEKLLQKVKMM' A
#
# COMPACT_ATOMS: atom_id res chain seq x y z
N MET A 1 -1.11 28.44 -11.91
CA MET A 1 -1.83 27.48 -11.04
C MET A 1 -0.80 26.45 -10.60
N ARG A 2 -0.43 26.43 -9.31
CA ARG A 2 0.46 25.40 -8.77
C ARG A 2 -0.32 24.09 -8.89
N ALA A 3 0.24 23.11 -9.61
CA ALA A 3 -0.27 21.74 -9.57
C ALA A 3 -0.46 21.42 -8.09
N GLY A 4 -1.71 21.08 -7.73
CA GLY A 4 -2.06 20.81 -6.35
C GLY A 4 -1.09 19.82 -5.75
N GLU A 5 -0.95 19.84 -4.44
CA GLU A 5 -0.27 18.80 -3.68
C GLU A 5 -1.02 17.48 -3.89
N GLU A 6 -0.85 16.87 -5.07
CA GLU A 6 -1.32 15.54 -5.40
C GLU A 6 -0.52 14.60 -4.52
N SER A 7 -1.13 14.25 -3.38
CA SER A 7 -0.77 13.19 -2.45
C SER A 7 0.40 12.32 -2.93
N ILE A 8 1.58 12.48 -2.31
CA ILE A 8 2.79 11.75 -2.71
C ILE A 8 2.55 10.24 -2.51
N GLY A 9 2.40 9.51 -3.61
CA GLY A 9 2.29 8.06 -3.62
C GLY A 9 3.64 7.38 -3.38
N PHE A 10 3.63 6.27 -2.66
CA PHE A 10 4.80 5.47 -2.32
C PHE A 10 4.94 4.26 -3.24
N PHE A 11 6.16 3.94 -3.66
CA PHE A 11 6.45 2.65 -4.29
C PHE A 11 6.55 1.53 -3.24
N THR A 12 6.40 0.27 -3.69
CA THR A 12 6.46 -0.93 -2.83
C THR A 12 7.63 -0.94 -1.83
N LYS A 13 8.83 -0.47 -2.24
CA LYS A 13 10.00 -0.42 -1.35
C LYS A 13 9.73 0.51 -0.15
N LEU A 14 9.40 1.77 -0.44
CA LEU A 14 9.17 2.79 0.58
C LEU A 14 7.91 2.52 1.41
N ALA A 15 6.86 1.99 0.79
CA ALA A 15 5.65 1.55 1.49
C ALA A 15 5.95 0.43 2.50
N ALA A 16 6.76 -0.56 2.13
CA ALA A 16 7.14 -1.65 3.03
C ALA A 16 8.02 -1.15 4.19
N GLU A 17 8.95 -0.23 3.91
CA GLU A 17 9.78 0.43 4.94
C GLU A 17 8.91 1.20 5.94
N LYS A 18 7.94 2.01 5.47
CA LYS A 18 7.01 2.74 6.32
C LYS A 18 6.14 1.84 7.20
N LEU A 19 5.73 0.68 6.67
CA LEU A 19 4.91 -0.30 7.38
C LEU A 19 5.73 -1.24 8.29
N GLY A 20 7.07 -1.16 8.27
CA GLY A 20 7.93 -2.05 9.04
C GLY A 20 7.81 -3.53 8.64
N ILE A 21 7.51 -3.81 7.37
CA ILE A 21 7.36 -5.19 6.85
C ILE A 21 8.24 -5.45 5.64
N THR A 22 8.42 -6.71 5.27
CA THR A 22 9.14 -7.07 4.04
C THR A 22 8.31 -6.75 2.80
N LYS A 23 8.98 -6.40 1.69
CA LYS A 23 8.33 -6.23 0.38
C LYS A 23 7.50 -7.44 -0.04
N ASN A 24 7.94 -8.66 0.30
CA ASN A 24 7.22 -9.88 -0.03
C ASN A 24 5.91 -10.00 0.76
N LYS A 25 5.93 -9.68 2.07
CA LYS A 25 4.72 -9.63 2.89
C LYS A 25 3.72 -8.61 2.36
N LEU A 26 4.18 -7.40 2.01
CA LEU A 26 3.34 -6.37 1.41
C LEU A 26 2.73 -6.84 0.08
N ARG A 27 3.51 -7.51 -0.77
CA ARG A 27 3.02 -8.08 -2.04
C ARG A 27 1.92 -9.13 -1.82
N HIS A 28 2.11 -10.05 -0.87
CA HIS A 28 1.11 -11.08 -0.59
C HIS A 28 -0.19 -10.47 -0.04
N LEU A 29 -0.09 -9.50 0.88
CA LEU A 29 -1.24 -8.79 1.42
C LEU A 29 -2.01 -8.04 0.32
N THR A 30 -1.32 -7.27 -0.50
CA THR A 30 -1.94 -6.50 -1.59
C THR A 30 -2.58 -7.41 -2.64
N MET A 31 -1.97 -8.53 -3.00
CA MET A 31 -2.59 -9.52 -3.89
C MET A 31 -3.86 -10.14 -3.27
N ALA A 32 -3.84 -10.45 -1.98
CA ALA A 32 -5.01 -10.97 -1.28
C ALA A 32 -6.14 -9.93 -1.25
N LEU A 33 -5.82 -8.67 -0.97
CA LEU A 33 -6.77 -7.55 -1.00
C LEU A 33 -7.38 -7.35 -2.40
N GLU A 34 -6.56 -7.38 -3.45
CA GLU A 34 -7.04 -7.30 -4.84
C GLU A 34 -7.96 -8.46 -5.21
N LYS A 35 -7.65 -9.67 -4.73
CA LYS A 35 -8.52 -10.83 -4.94
C LYS A 35 -9.90 -10.67 -4.30
N HIS A 36 -10.00 -9.86 -3.23
CA HIS A 36 -11.27 -9.54 -2.56
C HIS A 36 -11.88 -8.22 -3.02
N GLY A 37 -11.41 -7.66 -4.14
CA GLY A 37 -12.01 -6.51 -4.81
C GLY A 37 -11.38 -5.15 -4.49
N TYR A 38 -10.35 -5.08 -3.64
CA TYR A 38 -9.64 -3.82 -3.38
C TYR A 38 -8.78 -3.41 -4.57
N GLN A 39 -8.91 -2.17 -5.04
CA GLN A 39 -8.15 -1.67 -6.20
C GLN A 39 -7.03 -0.75 -5.73
N PHE A 40 -5.77 -1.15 -5.95
CA PHE A 40 -4.63 -0.24 -5.77
C PHE A 40 -4.40 0.54 -7.05
N THR A 41 -4.05 1.82 -6.90
CA THR A 41 -3.63 2.65 -8.02
C THR A 41 -2.34 2.09 -8.61
N ARG A 42 -2.25 2.12 -9.94
CA ARG A 42 -1.09 1.65 -10.69
C ARG A 42 -0.57 2.76 -11.58
N ASN A 43 0.76 2.83 -11.72
CA ASN A 43 1.38 3.74 -12.68
C ASN A 43 1.35 3.17 -14.11
N LYS A 44 1.87 3.94 -15.08
CA LYS A 44 1.97 3.53 -16.50
C LYS A 44 2.76 2.22 -16.70
N SER A 45 3.67 1.89 -15.79
CA SER A 45 4.45 0.64 -15.80
C SER A 45 3.78 -0.49 -15.02
N ASN A 46 2.48 -0.37 -14.70
CA ASN A 46 1.69 -1.33 -13.96
C ASN A 46 2.21 -1.64 -12.53
N GLN A 47 3.00 -0.74 -11.95
CA GLN A 47 3.48 -0.85 -10.57
C GLN A 47 2.45 -0.27 -9.62
N ARG A 48 2.20 -0.96 -8.49
CA ARG A 48 1.31 -0.46 -7.44
C ARG A 48 1.91 0.79 -6.78
N ILE A 49 1.09 1.83 -6.68
CA ILE A 49 1.36 3.07 -5.97
C ILE A 49 0.49 3.07 -4.72
N TYR A 50 1.14 3.23 -3.57
CA TYR A 50 0.50 3.20 -2.27
C TYR A 50 0.31 4.64 -1.78
N PHE A 51 -0.92 5.06 -1.61
CA PHE A 51 -1.24 6.32 -0.96
C PHE A 51 -1.35 6.14 0.55
N GLN A 52 -1.46 7.25 1.26
CA GLN A 52 -1.53 7.28 2.71
C GLN A 52 -2.68 6.41 3.24
N GLU A 53 -3.85 6.43 2.59
CA GLU A 53 -5.01 5.62 2.98
C GLU A 53 -4.72 4.12 2.84
N ASN A 54 -3.93 3.72 1.83
CA ASN A 54 -3.51 2.34 1.65
C ASN A 54 -2.61 1.89 2.81
N LEU A 55 -1.67 2.74 3.23
CA LEU A 55 -0.76 2.43 4.32
C LEU A 55 -1.50 2.29 5.64
N GLU A 56 -2.39 3.23 5.97
CA GLU A 56 -3.17 3.20 7.22
C GLU A 56 -4.07 1.96 7.31
N MET A 57 -4.71 1.59 6.19
CA MET A 57 -5.52 0.37 6.12
C MET A 57 -4.66 -0.88 6.34
N ILE A 58 -3.50 -0.98 5.69
CA ILE A 58 -2.61 -2.14 5.84
C ILE A 58 -2.04 -2.20 7.26
N GLU A 59 -1.69 -1.07 7.86
CA GLU A 59 -1.23 -1.00 9.25
C GLU A 59 -2.29 -1.54 10.22
N LYS A 60 -3.55 -1.11 10.07
CA LYS A 60 -4.67 -1.62 10.88
C LYS A 60 -4.85 -3.13 10.71
N LEU A 61 -4.71 -3.65 9.49
CA LEU A 61 -4.77 -5.11 9.24
C LEU A 61 -3.61 -5.84 9.93
N LEU A 62 -2.39 -5.30 9.87
CA LEU A 62 -1.22 -5.90 10.52
C LEU A 62 -1.39 -5.93 12.05
N GLN A 63 -1.95 -4.88 12.64
CA GLN A 63 -2.25 -4.83 14.08
C GLN A 63 -3.27 -5.89 14.48
N LYS A 64 -4.36 -6.04 13.71
CA LYS A 64 -5.37 -7.09 13.96
C LYS A 64 -4.79 -8.50 13.87
N VAL A 65 -3.91 -8.76 12.91
CA VAL A 65 -3.26 -10.08 12.77
C VAL A 65 -2.28 -10.34 13.91
N LYS A 66 -1.64 -9.31 14.48
CA LYS A 66 -0.72 -9.47 15.63
C LYS A 66 -1.45 -9.73 16.95
N MET A 67 -2.71 -9.29 17.06
CA MET A 67 -3.56 -9.51 18.24
C MET A 67 -4.31 -10.84 18.22
N MET A 68 -4.18 -11.61 17.15
CA MET A 68 -4.79 -12.92 16.96
C MET A 68 -3.74 -14.02 17.17
#